data_AF-A0A2K3M1F4-F1
#
_entry.id   AF-A0A2K3M1F4-F1
#
_cell.length_a   1.000
_cell.length_b   1.000
_cell.length_c   1.000
_cell.angle_alpha   90.00
_cell.angle_beta   90.00
_cell.angle_gamma   90.00
#
_symmetry.space_group_name_H-M   'P 1'
#
loop_
_entity.id
_entity.type
_entity.pdbx_description
1 polymer ?
#
loop_
_entity_poly.entity_id
_entity_poly.type
_entity_poly.pdbx_seq_one_letter_code
_entity_poly.pdbx_strand_id
1 'polypeptide(L)'
;MCGIFAYLNYNVDRERRYILQVLFNGLRRLEYRGYDSAGIAIDASDFTSSPPLVFRQEGNIESLVKSVYQDVSEIELNLEVSFRTHAGIAHTRWATHGEPAPRNSHPQTSGPANEFMVVHNGVITNYEVLKATLLLHGFTFTSETDTEVIPKLAKFVYDNANE
;
A
#
# COMPACT_ATOMS: atom_id res chain seq x y z
N MET A 1 10.46 7.22 12.96
CA MET A 1 9.00 7.38 13.18
C MET A 1 8.35 7.43 11.80
N CYS A 2 7.54 6.48 11.37
CA CYS A 2 7.01 6.41 9.99
C CYS A 2 6.18 7.63 9.49
N GLY A 3 5.88 7.69 8.20
CA GLY A 3 5.06 8.73 7.54
C GLY A 3 3.92 8.16 6.70
N ILE A 4 2.72 8.73 6.82
CA ILE A 4 1.53 8.39 6.02
C ILE A 4 1.15 9.58 5.16
N PHE A 5 0.84 9.33 3.89
CA PHE A 5 0.24 10.31 2.98
C PHE A 5 -0.82 9.63 2.12
N ALA A 6 -1.90 10.35 1.81
CA ALA A 6 -2.91 9.91 0.88
C ALA A 6 -3.38 11.10 0.04
N TYR A 7 -3.76 10.83 -1.21
CA TYR A 7 -4.34 11.80 -2.11
C TYR A 7 -5.64 11.25 -2.66
N LEU A 8 -6.70 12.04 -2.56
CA LEU A 8 -8.01 11.72 -3.12
C LEU A 8 -8.47 12.89 -3.99
N ASN A 9 -8.68 12.63 -5.27
CA ASN A 9 -9.46 13.52 -6.13
C ASN A 9 -10.88 12.99 -6.26
N TYR A 10 -11.85 13.88 -6.16
CA TYR A 10 -13.27 13.55 -6.25
C TYR A 10 -13.96 14.53 -7.19
N ASN A 11 -14.57 14.02 -8.26
CA ASN A 11 -15.15 14.85 -9.32
C ASN A 11 -14.16 15.87 -9.91
N VAL A 12 -12.88 15.50 -9.99
CA VAL A 12 -11.82 16.31 -10.59
C VAL A 12 -10.91 15.37 -11.37
N ASP A 13 -10.82 15.61 -12.68
CA ASP A 13 -9.98 14.83 -13.57
C ASP A 13 -8.49 15.02 -13.25
N ARG A 14 -7.82 13.89 -13.04
CA ARG A 14 -6.38 13.79 -12.78
C ARG A 14 -5.78 12.60 -13.50
N GLU A 15 -4.73 12.88 -14.25
CA GLU A 15 -3.90 11.83 -14.86
C GLU A 15 -3.17 11.00 -13.81
N ARG A 16 -2.98 9.71 -14.10
CA ARG A 16 -2.17 8.80 -13.27
C ARG A 16 -0.78 9.38 -13.01
N ARG A 17 -0.14 9.97 -14.02
CA ARG A 17 1.16 10.64 -13.89
C ARG A 17 1.14 11.70 -12.79
N TYR A 18 0.10 12.52 -12.76
CA TYR A 18 -0.08 13.55 -11.73
C TYR A 18 -0.29 12.94 -10.35
N ILE A 19 -1.16 11.93 -10.24
CA ILE A 19 -1.44 11.22 -8.98
C ILE A 19 -0.14 10.66 -8.38
N LEU A 20 0.66 9.96 -9.19
CA LEU A 20 1.97 9.42 -8.78
C LEU A 20 2.90 10.54 -8.26
N GLN A 21 3.01 11.65 -9.00
CA GLN A 21 3.84 12.78 -8.58
C GLN A 21 3.38 13.39 -7.25
N VAL A 22 2.07 13.50 -7.01
CA VAL A 22 1.53 13.99 -5.74
C VAL A 22 1.89 13.04 -4.60
N LEU A 23 1.74 11.73 -4.79
CA LEU A 23 2.11 10.73 -3.78
C LEU A 23 3.61 10.79 -3.47
N PHE A 24 4.48 10.80 -4.48
CA PHE A 24 5.93 10.90 -4.28
C PHE A 24 6.33 12.18 -3.56
N ASN A 25 5.76 13.33 -3.95
CA ASN A 25 6.03 14.59 -3.28
C ASN A 25 5.53 14.61 -1.83
N GLY A 26 4.40 13.95 -1.55
CA GLY A 26 3.93 13.71 -0.19
C GLY A 26 4.94 12.91 0.63
N LEU A 27 5.47 11.82 0.07
CA LEU A 27 6.48 11.00 0.74
C LEU A 27 7.80 11.73 0.96
N ARG A 28 8.30 12.51 -0.01
CA ARG A 28 9.53 13.32 0.16
C ARG A 28 9.43 14.27 1.36
N ARG A 29 8.25 14.85 1.61
CA ARG A 29 8.00 15.70 2.79
C ARG A 29 7.99 14.94 4.11
N LEU A 30 7.90 13.61 4.07
CA LEU A 30 7.86 12.72 5.22
C LEU A 30 9.10 11.81 5.31
N GLU A 31 10.11 12.01 4.47
CA GLU A 31 11.30 11.15 4.46
C GLU A 31 12.14 11.29 5.73
N TYR A 32 12.16 12.48 6.34
CA TYR A 32 12.84 12.73 7.64
C TYR A 32 12.28 11.88 8.80
N ARG A 33 11.09 11.27 8.60
CA ARG A 33 10.39 10.45 9.58
C ARG A 33 10.82 8.98 9.48
N GLY A 34 10.94 8.44 8.27
CA GLY A 34 11.39 7.07 8.02
C GLY A 34 11.91 6.91 6.60
N TYR A 35 12.96 6.10 6.44
CA TYR A 35 13.72 5.98 5.19
C TYR A 35 14.26 4.56 4.94
N ASP A 36 13.85 3.56 5.75
CA ASP A 36 14.29 2.17 5.57
C ASP A 36 13.60 1.54 4.36
N SER A 37 12.34 1.91 4.12
CA SER A 37 11.57 1.48 2.96
C SER A 37 10.35 2.37 2.73
N ALA A 38 9.75 2.29 1.55
CA ALA A 38 8.56 3.04 1.18
C ALA A 38 7.66 2.25 0.22
N GLY A 39 6.42 2.72 0.06
CA GLY A 39 5.52 2.17 -0.93
C GLY A 39 4.29 3.02 -1.17
N ILE A 40 3.60 2.73 -2.28
CA ILE A 40 2.36 3.38 -2.71
C ILE A 40 1.37 2.35 -3.24
N ALA A 41 0.09 2.72 -3.25
CA ALA A 41 -0.93 2.02 -4.01
C ALA A 41 -1.80 2.99 -4.81
N ILE A 42 -2.15 2.59 -6.03
CA ILE A 42 -2.99 3.31 -6.98
C ILE A 42 -3.87 2.34 -7.78
N ASP A 43 -4.90 2.84 -8.45
CA ASP A 43 -5.79 1.98 -9.24
C ASP A 43 -5.18 1.67 -10.62
N ALA A 44 -5.33 0.42 -11.04
CA ALA A 44 -4.87 -0.06 -12.35
C ALA A 44 -5.74 0.47 -13.51
N SER A 45 -7.00 0.82 -13.25
CA SER A 45 -7.92 1.39 -14.23
C SER A 45 -9.04 2.16 -13.54
N ASP A 46 -9.73 3.03 -14.26
CA ASP A 46 -10.92 3.77 -13.76
C ASP A 46 -12.10 2.84 -13.42
N PHE A 47 -12.05 1.58 -13.89
CA PHE A 47 -13.07 0.57 -13.62
C PHE A 47 -12.69 -0.35 -12.47
N THR A 48 -13.70 -0.74 -11.68
CA THR A 48 -13.60 -1.62 -10.50
C THR A 48 -13.25 -3.08 -10.83
N SER A 49 -12.90 -3.42 -12.07
CA SER A 49 -12.66 -4.80 -12.50
C SER A 49 -11.21 -5.24 -12.31
N SER A 50 -10.26 -4.30 -12.23
CA SER A 50 -8.84 -4.62 -12.06
C SER A 50 -8.40 -4.36 -10.62
N PRO A 51 -7.62 -5.27 -10.00
CA PRO A 51 -7.11 -5.04 -8.66
C PRO A 51 -6.18 -3.82 -8.63
N PRO A 52 -6.13 -3.07 -7.51
CA PRO A 52 -5.18 -1.98 -7.35
C PRO A 52 -3.72 -2.44 -7.45
N LEU A 53 -2.87 -1.55 -7.95
CA LEU A 53 -1.43 -1.76 -8.05
C LEU A 53 -0.76 -1.34 -6.76
N VAL A 54 0.14 -2.17 -6.24
CA VAL A 54 0.91 -1.91 -5.03
C VAL A 54 2.39 -1.97 -5.36
N PHE A 55 3.09 -0.85 -5.15
CA PHE A 55 4.52 -0.74 -5.37
C PHE A 55 5.24 -0.52 -4.06
N ARG A 56 6.29 -1.29 -3.81
CA ARG A 56 7.02 -1.30 -2.55
C ARG A 56 8.50 -1.48 -2.82
N GLN A 57 9.33 -0.69 -2.15
CA GLN A 57 10.77 -0.72 -2.37
C GLN A 57 11.52 -0.48 -1.05
N GLU A 58 12.64 -1.16 -0.88
CA GLU A 58 13.60 -0.91 0.19
C GLU A 58 14.45 0.33 -0.12
N GLY A 59 14.80 1.07 0.93
CA GLY A 59 15.59 2.29 0.86
C GLY A 59 14.74 3.56 0.85
N ASN A 60 15.38 4.64 0.41
CA ASN A 60 14.81 5.98 0.42
C ASN A 60 13.72 6.20 -0.66
N ILE A 61 13.14 7.40 -0.71
CA ILE A 61 12.03 7.68 -1.64
C ILE A 61 12.47 7.59 -3.10
N GLU A 62 13.70 7.97 -3.42
CA GLU A 62 14.20 7.93 -4.79
C GLU A 62 14.40 6.49 -5.30
N SER A 63 14.73 5.54 -4.41
CA SER A 63 14.70 4.11 -4.73
C SER A 63 13.30 3.67 -5.16
N LEU A 64 12.26 4.04 -4.40
CA LEU A 64 10.87 3.73 -4.74
C LEU A 64 10.46 4.36 -6.07
N VAL A 65 10.75 5.65 -6.28
CA VAL A 65 10.41 6.37 -7.52
C VAL A 65 11.01 5.66 -8.73
N LYS A 66 12.30 5.27 -8.66
CA LYS A 66 12.97 4.54 -9.73
C LYS A 66 12.31 3.18 -9.98
N SER A 67 12.01 2.41 -8.92
CA SER A 67 11.34 1.11 -9.04
C SER A 67 9.96 1.24 -9.69
N VAL A 68 9.13 2.20 -9.25
CA VAL A 68 7.79 2.39 -9.80
C VAL A 68 7.85 2.71 -11.29
N TYR A 69 8.74 3.60 -11.73
CA TYR A 69 8.85 3.91 -13.16
C TYR A 69 9.39 2.74 -13.99
N GLN A 70 10.24 1.89 -13.41
CA GLN A 70 10.66 0.65 -14.04
C GLN A 70 9.48 -0.32 -14.19
N ASP A 71 8.75 -0.59 -13.11
CA ASP A 71 7.60 -1.50 -13.11
C ASP A 71 6.49 -1.03 -14.06
N VAL A 72 6.19 0.27 -14.05
CA VAL A 72 5.24 0.93 -14.98
C VAL A 72 5.64 0.72 -16.43
N SER A 73 6.94 0.79 -16.75
CA SER A 73 7.44 0.55 -18.10
C SER A 73 7.35 -0.92 -18.48
N GLU A 74 7.61 -1.85 -17.55
CA GLU A 74 7.58 -3.29 -17.79
C GLU A 74 6.18 -3.82 -18.04
N ILE A 75 5.18 -3.29 -17.32
CA ILE A 75 3.77 -3.68 -17.50
C ILE A 75 3.02 -2.81 -18.51
N GLU A 76 3.73 -1.91 -19.22
CA GLU A 76 3.16 -0.96 -20.20
C GLU A 76 1.98 -0.14 -19.63
N LEU A 77 2.08 0.28 -18.37
CA LEU A 77 0.99 0.98 -17.70
C LEU A 77 0.81 2.39 -18.28
N ASN A 78 -0.36 2.66 -18.87
CA ASN A 78 -0.68 3.97 -19.44
C ASN A 78 -0.74 5.06 -18.35
N LEU A 79 0.23 5.96 -18.34
CA LEU A 79 0.31 7.07 -17.38
C LEU A 79 -0.62 8.25 -17.69
N GLU A 80 -1.19 8.30 -18.89
CA GLU A 80 -2.07 9.37 -19.37
C GLU A 80 -3.56 9.06 -19.11
N VAL A 81 -3.88 7.92 -18.49
CA VAL A 81 -5.25 7.63 -18.04
C VAL A 81 -5.65 8.69 -17.02
N SER A 82 -6.79 9.35 -17.27
CA SER A 82 -7.41 10.29 -16.34
C SER A 82 -8.44 9.58 -15.47
N PHE A 83 -8.41 9.90 -14.19
CA PHE A 83 -9.37 9.45 -13.19
C PHE A 83 -10.20 10.65 -12.74
N ARG A 84 -11.52 10.55 -12.84
CA ARG A 84 -12.42 11.58 -12.29
C ARG A 84 -12.51 11.49 -10.76
N THR A 85 -12.43 10.27 -10.24
CA THR A 85 -12.36 9.98 -8.81
C THR A 85 -11.32 8.89 -8.58
N HIS A 86 -10.35 9.15 -7.70
CA HIS A 86 -9.28 8.22 -7.38
C HIS A 86 -8.80 8.42 -5.94
N ALA A 87 -8.37 7.35 -5.29
CA ALA A 87 -7.72 7.40 -3.98
C ALA A 87 -6.37 6.66 -4.03
N GLY A 88 -5.28 7.40 -3.83
CA GLY A 88 -3.94 6.86 -3.70
C GLY A 88 -3.43 6.95 -2.27
N ILE A 89 -2.74 5.91 -1.81
CA ILE A 89 -2.12 5.88 -0.48
C ILE A 89 -0.62 5.65 -0.60
N ALA A 90 0.13 6.19 0.35
CA ALA A 90 1.57 6.20 0.35
C ALA A 90 2.13 6.12 1.78
N HIS A 91 3.26 5.43 1.95
CA HIS A 91 3.90 5.26 3.24
C HIS A 91 5.42 5.33 3.19
N THR A 92 6.02 5.94 4.21
CA THR A 92 7.44 5.78 4.55
C THR A 92 7.58 5.01 5.86
N ARG A 93 8.48 4.03 5.86
CA ARG A 93 8.63 3.08 6.97
C ARG A 93 9.96 3.27 7.69
N TRP A 94 9.87 3.18 9.01
CA TRP A 94 10.98 2.92 9.92
C TRP A 94 10.71 1.54 10.52
N ALA A 95 11.55 0.55 10.25
CA ALA A 95 11.26 -0.85 10.58
C ALA A 95 11.30 -1.08 12.10
N THR A 96 10.22 -1.63 12.66
CA THR A 96 10.14 -2.07 14.08
C THR A 96 9.99 -3.58 14.22
N HIS A 97 9.24 -4.22 13.32
CA HIS A 97 9.10 -5.67 13.17
C HIS A 97 9.42 -6.09 11.74
N GLY A 98 10.23 -7.12 11.55
CA GLY A 98 10.68 -7.57 10.23
C GLY A 98 11.69 -6.62 9.59
N GLU A 99 12.65 -7.19 8.87
CA GLU A 99 13.69 -6.43 8.18
C GLU A 99 13.11 -5.45 7.14
N PRO A 100 13.83 -4.36 6.81
CA PRO A 100 13.53 -3.57 5.62
C PRO A 100 13.54 -4.46 4.37
N ALA A 101 12.38 -4.61 3.73
CA ALA A 101 12.20 -5.39 2.52
C ALA A 101 10.86 -5.01 1.86
N PRO A 102 10.71 -5.14 0.54
CA PRO A 102 9.43 -4.85 -0.13
C PRO A 102 8.22 -5.57 0.48
N ARG A 103 8.37 -6.83 0.92
CA ARG A 103 7.31 -7.61 1.59
C ARG A 103 6.86 -7.00 2.93
N ASN A 104 7.75 -6.31 3.64
CA ASN A 104 7.50 -5.69 4.93
C ASN A 104 7.15 -4.20 4.81
N SER A 105 7.38 -3.57 3.65
CA SER A 105 6.93 -2.21 3.35
C SER A 105 5.40 -2.15 3.27
N HIS A 106 4.85 -0.99 3.63
CA HIS A 106 3.44 -0.70 3.41
C HIS A 106 3.23 -0.09 2.01
N PRO A 107 2.04 -0.17 1.40
CA PRO A 107 0.80 -0.75 1.95
C PRO A 107 0.85 -2.28 2.16
N GLN A 108 0.29 -2.77 3.27
CA GLN A 108 0.01 -4.20 3.47
C GLN A 108 -1.35 -4.54 2.87
N THR A 109 -1.51 -5.74 2.32
CA THR A 109 -2.72 -6.16 1.58
C THR A 109 -3.42 -7.36 2.25
N SER A 110 -4.71 -7.51 2.02
CA SER A 110 -5.49 -8.65 2.51
C SER A 110 -5.13 -9.97 1.82
N GLY A 111 -4.69 -9.90 0.57
CA GLY A 111 -4.34 -11.05 -0.25
C GLY A 111 -3.88 -10.66 -1.66
N PRO A 112 -3.72 -11.62 -2.58
CA PRO A 112 -3.17 -11.40 -3.93
C PRO A 112 -4.00 -10.43 -4.79
N ALA A 113 -5.30 -10.33 -4.53
CA ALA A 113 -6.21 -9.45 -5.27
C ALA A 113 -6.25 -8.01 -4.73
N ASN A 114 -5.49 -7.70 -3.67
CA ASN A 114 -5.43 -6.37 -3.06
C ASN A 114 -6.81 -5.77 -2.70
N GLU A 115 -7.78 -6.60 -2.32
CA GLU A 115 -9.16 -6.18 -1.99
C GLU A 115 -9.21 -5.15 -0.86
N PHE A 116 -8.33 -5.31 0.13
CA PHE A 116 -8.11 -4.32 1.19
C PHE A 116 -6.63 -4.03 1.30
N MET A 117 -6.29 -2.75 1.47
CA MET A 117 -4.92 -2.28 1.66
C MET A 117 -4.87 -1.28 2.80
N VAL A 118 -3.77 -1.27 3.55
CA VAL A 118 -3.60 -0.32 4.65
C VAL A 118 -2.17 0.18 4.75
N VAL A 119 -2.04 1.43 5.18
CA VAL A 119 -0.79 2.02 5.69
C VAL A 119 -0.99 2.33 7.17
N HIS A 120 0.00 1.99 8.00
CA HIS A 120 -0.11 2.07 9.45
C HIS A 120 1.14 2.68 10.08
N ASN A 121 0.90 3.59 11.04
CA ASN A 121 1.91 4.16 11.91
C ASN A 121 1.52 3.81 13.35
N GLY A 122 2.23 2.87 13.96
CA GLY A 122 1.92 2.38 15.29
C GLY A 122 2.44 0.96 15.47
N VAL A 123 1.98 0.32 16.54
CA VAL A 123 2.24 -1.10 16.81
C VAL A 123 0.93 -1.77 17.23
N ILE A 124 0.58 -2.87 16.58
CA ILE A 124 -0.55 -3.72 16.97
C ILE A 124 -0.05 -4.73 18.02
N THR A 125 -0.21 -4.40 19.29
CA THR A 125 0.41 -5.15 20.41
C THR A 125 -0.11 -6.58 20.57
N ASN A 126 -1.25 -6.91 19.96
CA ASN A 126 -1.87 -8.25 19.99
C ASN A 126 -1.88 -8.93 18.61
N TYR A 127 -1.00 -8.53 17.69
CA TYR A 127 -1.00 -9.06 16.32
C TYR A 127 -0.79 -10.59 16.26
N GLU A 128 -0.05 -11.18 17.19
CA GLU A 128 0.16 -12.64 17.23
C GLU A 128 -1.15 -13.40 17.41
N VAL A 129 -2.01 -12.92 18.32
CA VAL A 129 -3.34 -13.50 18.57
C VAL A 129 -4.21 -13.33 17.33
N LEU A 130 -4.24 -12.14 16.73
CA LEU A 130 -5.00 -11.88 15.50
C LEU A 130 -4.52 -12.75 14.33
N LYS A 131 -3.20 -12.88 14.17
CA LYS A 131 -2.57 -13.72 13.14
C LYS A 131 -2.95 -15.18 13.32
N ALA A 132 -2.87 -15.71 14.54
CA ALA A 132 -3.27 -17.07 14.85
C ALA A 132 -4.75 -17.32 14.52
N THR A 133 -5.65 -16.41 14.89
CA THR A 133 -7.07 -16.50 14.54
C THR A 133 -7.31 -16.48 13.04
N LEU A 134 -6.66 -15.58 12.29
CA LEU A 134 -6.84 -15.48 10.84
C LEU A 134 -6.26 -16.70 10.09
N LEU A 135 -5.14 -17.25 10.56
CA LEU A 135 -4.58 -18.51 10.02
C LEU A 135 -5.58 -19.68 10.18
N LEU A 136 -6.28 -19.77 11.32
CA LEU A 136 -7.31 -20.79 11.55
C LEU A 136 -8.50 -20.64 10.59
N HIS A 137 -8.77 -19.42 10.11
CA HIS A 137 -9.80 -19.13 9.11
C HIS A 137 -9.27 -19.13 7.67
N GLY A 138 -8.10 -19.74 7.42
CA GLY A 138 -7.58 -20.00 6.08
C GLY A 138 -6.84 -18.84 5.42
N PHE A 139 -6.59 -17.72 6.12
CA PHE A 139 -5.76 -16.64 5.59
C PHE A 139 -4.29 -17.04 5.54
N THR A 140 -3.56 -16.60 4.52
CA THR A 140 -2.09 -16.72 4.43
C THR A 140 -1.42 -15.38 4.73
N PHE A 141 -0.22 -15.41 5.30
CA PHE A 141 0.58 -14.21 5.60
C PHE A 141 1.89 -14.24 4.82
N THR A 142 2.31 -13.07 4.35
CA THR A 142 3.49 -12.91 3.46
C THR A 142 4.56 -11.99 4.03
N SER A 143 4.23 -11.26 5.09
CA SER A 143 5.12 -10.36 5.80
C SER A 143 5.34 -10.80 7.24
N GLU A 144 6.35 -10.18 7.85
CA GLU A 144 6.66 -10.31 9.27
C GLU A 144 6.11 -9.13 10.08
N THR A 145 5.31 -8.27 9.44
CA THR A 145 4.79 -7.05 10.07
C THR A 145 3.54 -7.36 10.90
N ASP A 146 3.44 -6.66 12.03
CA ASP A 146 2.21 -6.58 12.82
C ASP A 146 1.04 -6.01 12.00
N THR A 147 1.33 -5.16 11.02
CA THR A 147 0.35 -4.43 10.20
C THR A 147 -0.47 -5.35 9.28
N GLU A 148 0.07 -6.48 8.81
CA GLU A 148 -0.61 -7.35 7.84
C GLU A 148 -1.89 -8.00 8.42
N VAL A 149 -2.05 -8.05 9.75
CA VAL A 149 -3.30 -8.53 10.38
C VAL A 149 -4.47 -7.60 10.10
N ILE A 150 -4.22 -6.29 9.91
CA ILE A 150 -5.27 -5.27 9.74
C ILE A 150 -6.09 -5.49 8.44
N PRO A 151 -5.48 -5.53 7.24
CA PRO A 151 -6.25 -5.69 6.01
C PRO A 151 -6.85 -7.10 5.90
N LYS A 152 -6.20 -8.12 6.47
CA LYS A 152 -6.77 -9.47 6.55
C LYS A 152 -7.98 -9.55 7.47
N LEU A 153 -7.93 -8.88 8.62
CA LEU A 153 -9.08 -8.80 9.52
C LEU A 153 -10.22 -8.01 8.88
N ALA A 154 -9.94 -6.92 8.16
CA ALA A 154 -10.95 -6.19 7.41
C ALA A 154 -11.63 -7.08 6.36
N LYS A 155 -10.85 -7.87 5.61
CA LYS A 155 -11.39 -8.86 4.67
C LYS A 155 -12.21 -9.93 5.37
N PHE A 156 -11.71 -10.51 6.46
CA PHE A 156 -12.44 -11.50 7.26
C PHE A 156 -13.82 -10.97 7.68
N VAL A 157 -13.88 -9.76 8.25
CA VAL A 157 -15.14 -9.13 8.65
C VAL A 157 -16.05 -8.89 7.44
N TYR A 158 -15.52 -8.42 6.31
CA TYR A 158 -16.30 -8.18 5.10
C TYR A 158 -16.90 -9.49 4.53
N ASP A 159 -16.10 -10.55 4.45
CA ASP A 159 -16.54 -11.84 3.90
C ASP A 159 -17.64 -12.47 4.79
N ASN A 160 -17.52 -12.35 6.12
CA ASN A 160 -18.48 -12.91 7.10
C ASN A 160 -19.71 -12.02 7.34
N ALA A 161 -19.67 -10.75 6.96
CA ALA A 161 -20.84 -9.86 7.11
C ALA A 161 -21.91 -10.12 6.04
N ASN A 162 -21.58 -10.85 4.98
CA ASN A 162 -22.46 -11.16 3.85
C ASN A 162 -22.97 -12.61 3.88
N GLU A 163 -22.69 -13.36 4.95
CA GLU A 163 -23.31 -14.65 5.27
C GLU A 163 -24.56 -14.47 6.13
#